data_AF-A0A1H8H142-F1
#
_entry.id   AF-A0A1H8H142-F1
#
_cell.length_a   1.000
_cell.length_b   1.000
_cell.length_c   1.000
_cell.angle_alpha   90.00
_cell.angle_beta   90.00
_cell.angle_gamma   90.00
#
_symmetry.space_group_name_H-M   'P 1'
#
loop_
_entity.id
_entity.type
_entity.pdbx_description
1 polymer ?
#
loop_
_entity_poly.entity_id
_entity_poly.type
_entity_poly.pdbx_seq_one_letter_code
_entity_poly.pdbx_strand_id
1 'polypeptide(L)' 'MFYNNKEELLFVGKARKLRPRIKKHFEDTVSPIKDHRDEVVKIEVCIVEGLLDRAIYEIYIANKFRAKYNADRVL' A
#
# COMPACT_ATOMS: atom_id res chain seq x y z
N MET A 1 -2.80 3.35 0.30
CA MET A 1 -2.99 2.40 1.42
C MET A 1 -4.24 1.61 1.13
N PHE A 2 -4.17 0.29 1.25
CA PHE A 2 -5.30 -0.62 1.01
C PHE A 2 -5.73 -1.24 2.32
N TYR A 3 -7.03 -1.20 2.60
CA TYR A 3 -7.62 -1.68 3.84
C TYR A 3 -8.73 -2.69 3.58
N ASN A 4 -8.91 -3.62 4.52
CA ASN A 4 -10.03 -4.56 4.54
C ASN A 4 -11.23 -4.04 5.34
N ASN A 5 -12.29 -4.85 5.41
CA ASN A 5 -13.52 -4.54 6.15
C ASN A 5 -13.35 -4.49 7.67
N LYS A 6 -12.17 -4.84 8.20
CA LYS A 6 -11.79 -4.71 9.61
C LYS A 6 -10.90 -3.50 9.86
N GLU A 7 -10.76 -2.61 8.88
CA GLU A 7 -9.87 -1.44 8.91
C GLU A 7 -8.38 -1.81 9.07
N GLU A 8 -7.99 -3.06 8.81
CA GLU A 8 -6.60 -3.49 8.87
C GLU A 8 -5.87 -3.08 7.60
N LEU A 9 -4.64 -2.56 7.76
CA LEU A 9 -3.80 -2.21 6.63
C LEU A 9 -3.29 -3.49 5.95
N LEU A 10 -3.72 -3.71 4.71
CA LEU A 10 -3.26 -4.83 3.89
C LEU A 10 -1.94 -4.48 3.21
N PHE A 11 -1.86 -3.29 2.61
CA PHE A 11 -0.70 -2.87 1.84
C PHE A 11 -0.54 -1.36 1.79
N VAL A 12 0.71 -0.89 1.89
CA VAL A 12 1.10 0.48 1.62
C VAL A 12 2.21 0.52 0.56
N GLY A 13 2.08 1.44 -0.38
CA GLY A 13 3.06 1.66 -1.42
C GLY A 13 3.10 3.11 -1.87
N LYS A 14 4.25 3.56 -2.37
CA LYS A 14 4.44 4.89 -2.94
C LYS A 14 4.21 4.94 -4.46
N ALA A 15 3.76 6.08 -4.96
CA ALA A 15 3.54 6.30 -6.39
C ALA A 15 3.94 7.72 -6.81
N ARG A 16 4.46 7.87 -8.04
CA ARG A 16 4.52 9.18 -8.72
C ARG A 16 3.20 9.51 -9.43
N LYS A 17 2.56 8.48 -10.01
CA LYS A 17 1.24 8.57 -10.65
C LYS A 17 0.30 7.59 -9.94
N LEU A 18 -0.66 8.10 -9.17
CA LEU A 18 -1.54 7.30 -8.30
C LEU A 18 -2.42 6.34 -9.11
N ARG A 19 -3.18 6.85 -10.07
CA ARG A 19 -4.16 6.05 -10.83
C ARG A 19 -3.52 4.86 -11.58
N PRO A 20 -2.43 5.02 -12.36
CA PRO A 20 -1.75 3.88 -12.97
C PRO A 20 -1.18 2.89 -11.96
N ARG A 21 -0.70 3.39 -10.80
CA ARG A 21 -0.13 2.53 -9.76
C ARG A 21 -1.20 1.67 -9.09
N ILE A 22 -2.33 2.26 -8.73
CA ILE A 22 -3.47 1.54 -8.17
C ILE A 22 -3.92 0.48 -9.17
N LYS A 23 -4.18 0.87 -10.43
CA LYS A 23 -4.60 -0.07 -11.49
C LYS A 23 -3.67 -1.28 -11.62
N LYS A 24 -2.34 -1.05 -11.65
CA LYS A 24 -1.35 -2.14 -11.66
C LYS A 24 -1.48 -3.10 -10.48
N HIS A 25 -1.74 -2.64 -9.26
CA HIS A 25 -1.90 -3.54 -8.12
C HIS A 25 -3.09 -4.51 -8.27
N PHE A 26 -4.12 -4.12 -9.03
CA PHE A 26 -5.31 -4.93 -9.29
C PHE A 26 -5.25 -5.78 -10.57
N GLU A 27 -4.29 -5.52 -11.46
CA GLU A 27 -4.20 -6.23 -12.76
C GLU A 27 -2.92 -7.07 -12.89
N ASP A 28 -1.82 -6.68 -12.24
CA ASP A 28 -0.49 -7.24 -12.46
C ASP A 28 -0.27 -8.53 -11.64
N THR A 29 0.36 -9.55 -12.24
CA THR A 29 0.61 -10.87 -11.64
C THR A 29 1.73 -10.87 -10.61
N VAL A 30 2.51 -9.79 -10.50
CA VAL A 30 3.58 -9.64 -9.50
C VAL A 30 3.21 -8.69 -8.36
N SER A 31 1.95 -8.27 -8.25
CA SER A 31 1.48 -7.44 -7.15
C SER A 31 1.58 -8.19 -5.81
N PRO A 32 2.07 -7.56 -4.72
CA PRO A 32 2.08 -8.18 -3.38
C PRO A 32 0.68 -8.55 -2.87
N ILE A 33 -0.37 -7.91 -3.39
CA ILE A 33 -1.76 -8.19 -3.02
C ILE A 33 -2.50 -9.04 -4.07
N LYS A 34 -1.81 -9.65 -5.04
CA LYS A 34 -2.44 -10.32 -6.20
C LYS A 34 -3.47 -11.38 -5.80
N ASP A 35 -3.19 -12.13 -4.73
CA ASP A 35 -4.03 -13.22 -4.22
C ASP A 35 -5.02 -12.73 -3.13
N HIS A 36 -5.01 -11.43 -2.83
CA HIS A 36 -5.75 -10.80 -1.72
C HIS A 36 -6.54 -9.56 -2.17
N ARG A 37 -6.78 -9.39 -3.47
CA ARG A 37 -7.45 -8.19 -4.02
C ARG A 37 -8.86 -8.02 -3.52
N ASP A 38 -9.57 -9.13 -3.34
CA ASP A 38 -10.97 -9.15 -2.89
C ASP A 38 -11.11 -8.71 -1.42
N GLU A 39 -10.01 -8.71 -0.66
CA GLU A 39 -10.00 -8.18 0.71
C GLU A 39 -10.01 -6.65 0.74
N VAL A 40 -9.64 -5.97 -0.34
CA VAL A 40 -9.54 -4.50 -0.37
C VAL A 40 -10.93 -3.87 -0.50
N VAL A 41 -11.39 -3.23 0.56
CA VAL A 41 -12.68 -2.50 0.58
C VAL A 41 -12.50 -0.98 0.59
N LYS A 42 -11.31 -0.50 0.97
CA LYS A 42 -11.01 0.93 1.08
C LYS A 42 -9.59 1.24 0.60
N ILE A 43 -9.48 2.30 -0.19
CA ILE A 43 -8.22 2.84 -0.69
C ILE A 43 -8.05 4.26 -0.16
N GLU A 44 -7.00 4.50 0.63
CA GLU A 44 -6.63 5.83 1.08
C GLU A 44 -5.34 6.33 0.42
N VAL A 45 -5.26 7.64 0.23
CA VAL A 45 -4.14 8.32 -0.41
C VAL A 45 -3.64 9.43 0.51
N CYS A 46 -2.32 9.50 0.66
CA CYS A 46 -1.63 10.62 1.30
C CYS A 46 -0.75 11.30 0.24
N ILE A 47 -0.87 12.62 0.10
CA ILE A 47 -0.03 13.41 -0.81
C ILE A 47 1.15 13.94 0.00
N VAL A 48 2.35 13.64 -0.49
CA VAL A 48 3.62 14.05 0.13
C VAL A 48 4.51 14.65 -0.94
N GLU A 49 5.01 15.85 -0.68
CA GLU A 49 5.83 16.64 -1.63
C GLU A 49 7.26 16.10 -1.75
N GLY A 50 7.92 15.85 -0.62
CA GLY A 50 9.31 15.39 -0.56
C GLY A 50 9.49 13.93 -1.00
N LEU A 51 10.52 13.68 -1.82
CA LEU A 51 10.90 12.31 -2.22
C LEU A 51 11.41 11.48 -1.03
N LEU A 52 12.18 12.10 -0.14
CA LEU A 52 12.69 11.47 1.09
C LEU A 52 11.53 11.14 2.03
N ASP A 53 10.68 12.13 2.32
CA ASP A 53 9.53 11.98 3.21
C ASP A 53 8.61 10.87 2.74
N ARG A 54 8.37 10.75 1.43
CA ARG A 54 7.56 9.67 0.87
C ARG A 54 8.11 8.29 1.18
N ALA A 55 9.43 8.11 1.16
CA ALA A 55 10.06 6.84 1.51
C ALA A 55 9.95 6.57 3.03
N ILE A 56 10.15 7.60 3.86
CA ILE A 56 10.02 7.51 5.31
C ILE A 56 8.58 7.14 5.71
N TYR A 57 7.58 7.85 5.17
CA TYR A 57 6.16 7.58 5.47
C TYR A 57 5.74 6.18 5.04
N GLU A 58 6.19 5.70 3.88
CA GLU A 58 5.89 4.33 3.43
C GLU A 58 6.38 3.29 4.44
N ILE A 59 7.62 3.41 4.92
CA ILE A 59 8.20 2.51 5.92
C ILE A 59 7.49 2.67 7.27
N TYR A 60 7.31 3.90 7.73
CA TYR A 60 6.66 4.20 9.01
C TYR A 60 5.23 3.65 9.07
N ILE A 61 4.43 3.87 8.02
CA ILE A 61 3.04 3.40 7.94
C ILE A 61 3.00 1.87 7.89
N ALA A 62 3.88 1.24 7.10
CA ALA A 62 3.94 -0.22 7.02
C ALA A 62 4.20 -0.84 8.40
N ASN A 63 5.13 -0.28 9.17
CA ASN A 63 5.50 -0.79 10.49
C ASN A 63 4.46 -0.45 11.56
N LYS A 64 4.03 0.82 11.64
CA LYS A 64 3.08 1.29 12.64
C LYS A 64 1.75 0.54 12.58
N PHE A 65 1.27 0.25 11.38
CA PHE A 65 -0.01 -0.43 11.17
C PHE A 65 0.14 -1.91 10.81
N ARG A 66 1.37 -2.45 10.87
CA ARG A 66 1.70 -3.86 10.56
C ARG A 66 1.06 -4.34 9.26
N ALA A 67 1.42 -3.68 8.16
CA ALA A 67 0.85 -3.96 6.85
C ALA A 67 1.06 -5.43 6.44
N LYS A 68 -0.04 -6.18 6.29
CA LYS A 68 -0.01 -7.66 6.15
C LYS A 68 0.81 -8.16 4.95
N TYR A 69 0.75 -7.46 3.82
CA TYR A 69 1.36 -7.90 2.56
C TYR A 69 2.56 -7.04 2.12
N ASN A 70 3.15 -6.29 3.05
CA ASN A 70 4.43 -5.61 2.83
C ASN A 70 5.59 -6.54 3.25
N ALA A 71 5.71 -7.69 2.57
CA ALA A 71 6.58 -8.81 2.94
C ALA A 71 8.06 -8.44 3.20
N ASP A 72 8.59 -7.44 2.50
CA ASP A 72 10.01 -7.05 2.62
C ASP A 72 10.26 -5.81 3.50
N ARG A 73 9.23 -5.28 4.19
CA ARG A 73 9.30 -3.91 4.77
C ARG A 73 8.74 -3.72 6.17
N VAL A 74 8.25 -4.79 6.78
CA VAL A 74 7.92 -4.77 8.21
C VAL A 74 9.16 -5.28 8.95
N LEU A 75 9.80 -4.39 9.71
CA LEU A 75 10.92 -4.67 10.60
C LEU A 75 10.40 -5.21 11.94
#